data_AF-A0A4P6LUU1-F1
#
_entry.id   AF-A0A4P6LUU1-F1
#
_cell.length_a   1.000
_cell.length_b   1.000
_cell.length_c   1.000
_cell.angle_alpha   90.00
_cell.angle_beta   90.00
_cell.angle_gamma   90.00
#
_symmetry.space_group_name_H-M   'P 1'
#
loop_
_entity.id
_entity.type
_entity.pdbx_description
1 polymer ?
#
loop_
_entity_poly.entity_id
_entity_poly.type
_entity_poly.pdbx_seq_one_letter_code
_entity_poly.pdbx_strand_id
1 'polypeptide(L)' 'MWQMLCKRGMREFLNALEEKYRIVVILYYMQGFKTREIAEIIGINQSIVRGRLSKARERR' A
#
# COMPACT_ATOMS: atom_id res chain seq x y z
N MET A 1 12.39 0.37 -12.12
CA MET A 1 12.83 -0.66 -11.18
C MET A 1 12.99 -0.03 -9.80
N TRP A 2 11.88 0.15 -9.08
CA TRP A 2 11.82 0.87 -7.79
C TRP A 2 12.28 -0.01 -6.62
N GLN A 3 13.46 -0.62 -6.72
CA GLN A 3 14.08 -1.38 -5.62
C GLN A 3 15.14 -0.54 -4.86
N MET A 4 15.33 0.73 -5.19
CA MET A 4 16.26 1.62 -4.49
C MET A 4 15.56 2.91 -4.02
N LEU A 5 14.58 2.78 -3.14
CA LEU A 5 14.17 3.88 -2.27
C LEU A 5 14.70 3.57 -0.87
N CYS A 6 15.77 4.27 -0.51
CA CYS A 6 16.42 4.33 0.79
C CYS A 6 15.53 3.82 1.93
N LYS A 7 15.94 2.72 2.59
CA LYS A 7 15.21 2.00 3.66
C LYS A 7 14.52 2.90 4.70
N ARG A 8 15.03 4.12 4.91
CA ARG A 8 14.55 5.10 5.88
C ARG A 8 13.20 5.74 5.48
N GLY A 9 13.12 6.28 4.26
CA GLY A 9 11.94 7.03 3.81
C GLY A 9 10.69 6.18 3.69
N MET A 10 10.83 4.89 3.34
CA MET A 10 9.67 3.99 3.27
C MET A 10 9.11 3.65 4.67
N ARG A 11 9.97 3.50 5.67
CA ARG A 11 9.54 3.18 7.03
C ARG A 11 8.84 4.38 7.67
N GLU A 12 9.36 5.58 7.46
CA GLU A 12 8.73 6.84 7.90
C GLU A 12 7.36 7.05 7.23
N PHE A 13 7.28 6.84 5.91
CA PHE A 13 6.02 6.87 5.16
C PHE A 13 4.99 5.87 5.69
N LEU A 14 5.38 4.60 5.89
CA LEU A 14 4.46 3.58 6.41
C LEU A 14 3.99 3.91 7.84
N ASN A 15 4.85 4.50 8.67
CA ASN A 15 4.50 4.91 10.03
C ASN A 15 3.47 6.06 10.05
N ALA A 16 3.54 6.98 9.09
CA ALA A 16 2.57 8.08 8.95
C ALA A 16 1.18 7.63 8.45
N LEU A 17 1.09 6.44 7.84
CA LEU A 17 -0.17 5.89 7.35
C LEU A 17 -0.97 5.21 8.47
N GLU A 18 -2.29 5.43 8.46
CA GLU A 18 -3.23 4.58 9.20
C GLU A 18 -3.11 3.12 8.71
N GLU A 19 -3.34 2.18 9.61
CA GLU A 19 -3.15 0.74 9.38
C GLU A 19 -3.85 0.22 8.12
N LYS A 20 -5.10 0.67 7.89
CA LYS A 20 -5.90 0.30 6.72
C LYS A 20 -5.27 0.67 5.37
N TYR A 21 -4.43 1.72 5.33
CA TYR A 21 -3.69 2.12 4.14
C TYR A 21 -2.36 1.38 4.06
N ARG A 22 -1.68 1.25 5.21
CA ARG A 22 -0.37 0.59 5.32
C ARG A 22 -0.40 -0.85 4.78
N ILE A 23 -1.40 -1.63 5.16
CA ILE A 23 -1.50 -3.03 4.72
C ILE A 23 -1.59 -3.15 3.19
N VAL A 24 -2.37 -2.27 2.55
CA VAL A 24 -2.55 -2.28 1.10
C VAL A 24 -1.26 -1.83 0.38
N VAL A 25 -0.55 -0.85 0.94
CA VAL A 25 0.74 -0.38 0.41
C VAL A 25 1.80 -1.47 0.48
N ILE A 26 1.90 -2.19 1.60
CA ILE A 26 2.87 -3.28 1.77
C ILE A 26 2.60 -4.39 0.76
N LEU A 27 1.35 -4.87 0.69
CA LEU A 27 0.97 -5.94 -0.24
C LEU A 27 1.24 -5.54 -1.70
N TYR A 28 0.99 -4.28 -2.07
CA TYR A 28 1.20 -3.81 -3.44
C TYR A 28 2.68 -3.59 -3.78
N TYR A 29 3.38 -2.76 -3.00
CA TYR A 29 4.74 -2.31 -3.36
C TYR A 29 5.85 -3.26 -2.88
N MET A 30 5.65 -3.96 -1.77
CA MET A 30 6.68 -4.85 -1.21
C MET A 30 6.47 -6.31 -1.64
N GLN A 31 5.21 -6.76 -1.71
CA GLN A 31 4.90 -8.15 -2.07
C GLN A 31 4.48 -8.30 -3.55
N GLY A 32 4.22 -7.20 -4.26
CA GLY A 32 3.96 -7.22 -5.70
C GLY A 32 2.56 -7.70 -6.09
N PHE A 33 1.62 -7.80 -5.14
CA PHE A 33 0.26 -8.23 -5.44
C PHE A 33 -0.51 -7.19 -6.24
N LYS A 34 -1.36 -7.67 -7.16
CA LYS A 34 -2.31 -6.86 -7.90
C LYS A 34 -3.49 -6.48 -7.00
N THR A 35 -4.14 -5.37 -7.31
CA THR A 35 -5.28 -4.87 -6.52
C THR A 35 -6.43 -5.87 -6.36
N ARG A 36 -6.62 -6.78 -7.32
CA ARG A 36 -7.60 -7.87 -7.24
C ARG A 36 -7.19 -8.94 -6.22
N GLU A 37 -5.94 -9.39 -6.27
CA GLU A 37 -5.41 -10.38 -5.31
C GLU A 37 -5.43 -9.81 -3.90
N ILE A 38 -5.09 -8.52 -3.74
CA ILE A 38 -5.20 -7.83 -2.45
C ILE A 38 -6.66 -7.83 -1.97
N ALA A 39 -7.62 -7.50 -2.84
CA ALA A 39 -9.04 -7.51 -2.49
C ALA A 39 -9.50 -8.87 -1.95
N GLU A 40 -9.03 -9.96 -2.56
CA GLU A 40 -9.28 -11.34 -2.14
C GLU A 40 -8.58 -11.66 -0.80
N ILE A 41 -7.32 -11.25 -0.61
CA ILE A 41 -6.53 -11.49 0.61
C ILE A 41 -7.15 -10.83 1.85
N ILE A 42 -7.57 -9.56 1.74
CA ILE A 42 -8.13 -8.80 2.89
C ILE A 42 -9.67 -8.79 2.92
N GLY A 43 -10.34 -9.45 1.99
CA GLY A 43 -11.80 -9.60 1.98
C GLY A 43 -12.58 -8.28 1.80
N ILE A 44 -12.05 -7.35 0.99
CA ILE A 44 -12.70 -6.06 0.71
C ILE A 44 -12.83 -5.81 -0.79
N ASN A 45 -13.70 -4.88 -1.20
CA ASN A 45 -13.88 -4.56 -2.61
C ASN A 45 -12.60 -3.97 -3.25
N GLN A 46 -12.27 -4.41 -4.47
CA GLN A 46 -11.12 -3.92 -5.25
C GLN A 46 -11.10 -2.39 -5.42
N SER A 47 -12.26 -1.75 -5.56
CA SER A 47 -12.40 -0.30 -5.63
C SER A 47 -11.95 0.39 -4.33
N ILE A 48 -12.21 -0.23 -3.17
CA ILE A 48 -11.71 0.26 -1.88
C ILE A 48 -10.19 0.10 -1.79
N VAL A 49 -9.64 -1.00 -2.29
CA VAL A 49 -8.17 -1.18 -2.39
C VAL A 49 -7.53 -0.05 -3.20
N ARG A 50 -8.09 0.26 -4.38
CA ARG A 50 -7.62 1.37 -5.24
C ARG A 50 -7.74 2.72 -4.53
N GLY A 51 -8.86 2.98 -3.86
CA GLY A 51 -9.07 4.21 -3.08
C GLY A 51 -8.08 4.34 -1.93
N ARG A 52 -7.79 3.25 -1.21
CA ARG A 52 -6.78 3.20 -0.14
C ARG A 52 -5.38 3.50 -0.67
N LEU A 53 -5.02 2.96 -1.84
CA LEU A 53 -3.76 3.27 -2.52
C LEU A 53 -3.66 4.73 -2.95
N SER A 54 -4.73 5.32 -3.48
CA SER A 54 -4.75 6.75 -3.84
C SER A 54 -4.53 7.63 -2.62
N LYS A 55 -5.33 7.43 -1.58
CA LYS A 55 -5.22 8.19 -0.33
C LYS A 55 -3.86 8.02 0.34
N ALA A 56 -3.26 6.83 0.26
CA ALA A 56 -1.90 6.60 0.77
C ALA A 56 -0.85 7.45 0.04
N ARG A 57 -1.01 7.67 -1.27
CA ARG A 57 -0.08 8.49 -2.07
C ARG A 57 -0.28 9.99 -1.88
N GLU A 58 -1.50 10.43 -1.58
CA GLU A 58 -1.81 11.83 -1.27
C GLU A 58 -1.20 12.28 0.07
N ARG A 59 -0.93 11.35 0.99
CA ARG A 59 -0.27 11.62 2.28
C ARG A 59 1.26 11.58 2.22
N ARG A 60 1.85 11.73 1.04
CA ARG A 60 3.31 11.75 0.85
C ARG A 60 3.88 13.15 1.01
#